data_AF-A0A8T5HY97-F1
#
_entry.id   AF-A0A8T5HY97-F1
#
_cell.length_a   1.000
_cell.length_b   1.000
_cell.length_c   1.000
_cell.angle_alpha   90.00
_cell.angle_beta   90.00
_cell.angle_gamma   90.00
#
_symmetry.space_group_name_H-M   'P 1'
#
loop_
_entity.id
_entity.type
_entity.pdbx_description
1 polymer ?
#
loop_
_entity_poly.entity_id
_entity_poly.type
_entity_poly.pdbx_seq_one_letter_code
_entity_poly.pdbx_strand_id
1 'polypeptide(L)' 'RVMKDSGILATYSCARIIRDNMAAADLVYDDGPIVGRRGPGTIATKWV' A
#
# COMPACT_ATOMS: atom_id res chain seq x y z
N ARG A 1 5.44 4.84 -12.26
CA ARG A 1 5.33 5.16 -13.71
C ARG A 1 4.00 4.72 -14.33
N VAL A 2 3.51 3.51 -14.06
CA VAL A 2 2.32 2.95 -14.74
C VAL A 2 1.00 3.29 -14.04
N MET A 3 1.05 3.55 -12.73
CA MET A 3 -0.14 3.86 -11.93
C MET A 3 -0.65 5.27 -12.22
N LYS A 4 -1.97 5.38 -12.45
CA LYS A 4 -2.68 6.65 -12.62
C LYS A 4 -2.58 7.50 -11.35
N ASP A 5 -2.79 8.80 -11.49
CA ASP A 5 -2.67 9.77 -10.37
C ASP A 5 -3.80 9.66 -9.34
N SER A 6 -4.82 8.85 -9.60
CA SER A 6 -5.87 8.47 -8.64
C SER A 6 -5.87 6.95 -8.38
N GLY A 7 -4.75 6.29 -8.67
CA GLY A 7 -4.62 4.84 -8.59
C GLY A 7 -4.49 4.36 -7.15
N ILE A 8 -5.18 3.27 -6.85
CA ILE A 8 -5.12 2.57 -5.56
C ILE A 8 -4.49 1.19 -5.80
N LEU A 9 -3.43 0.89 -5.05
CA LEU A 9 -2.76 -0.41 -4.99
C LEU A 9 -3.15 -1.11 -3.69
N ALA A 10 -3.82 -2.25 -3.77
CA ALA A 10 -4.12 -3.08 -2.60
C ALA A 10 -3.28 -4.35 -2.60
N THR A 11 -2.61 -4.65 -1.49
CA THR A 11 -1.83 -5.87 -1.32
C THR A 11 -2.13 -6.53 0.03
N TYR A 12 -2.08 -7.85 0.07
CA TYR A 12 -2.24 -8.62 1.30
C TYR A 12 -1.01 -8.55 2.22
N SER A 13 0.12 -8.03 1.72
CA SER A 13 1.37 -8.00 2.46
C SER A 13 1.45 -6.78 3.38
N CYS A 14 1.78 -7.01 4.66
CA CYS A 14 2.10 -5.98 5.65
C CYS A 14 3.61 -5.88 5.93
N ALA A 15 4.45 -6.42 5.04
CA ALA A 15 5.89 -6.42 5.25
C ALA A 15 6.45 -4.98 5.24
N ARG A 16 7.19 -4.63 6.30
CA ARG A 16 7.78 -3.29 6.48
C ARG A 16 8.65 -2.85 5.30
N ILE A 17 9.51 -3.74 4.80
CA ILE A 17 10.37 -3.46 3.64
C ILE A 17 9.56 -3.02 2.41
N ILE A 18 8.38 -3.60 2.20
CA ILE A 18 7.53 -3.21 1.06
C ILE A 18 6.91 -1.84 1.30
N ARG A 19 6.48 -1.55 2.53
CA ARG A 19 5.92 -0.24 2.92
C ARG A 19 6.94 0.88 2.79
N ASP A 20 8.16 0.64 3.24
CA ASP A 20 9.26 1.58 3.11
C ASP A 20 9.59 1.85 1.64
N ASN A 21 9.59 0.81 0.80
CA ASN A 21 9.76 0.96 -0.65
C ASN A 21 8.59 1.69 -1.32
N MET A 22 7.35 1.49 -0.84
CA MET A 22 6.18 2.23 -1.33
C MET A 22 6.31 3.72 -0.99
N ALA A 23 6.69 4.06 0.24
CA ALA A 23 6.96 5.44 0.63
C ALA A 23 8.09 6.07 -0.18
N ALA A 24 9.18 5.32 -0.43
CA ALA A 24 10.28 5.76 -1.30
C ALA A 24 9.88 5.94 -2.77
N ALA A 25 8.76 5.35 -3.19
CA ALA A 25 8.18 5.51 -4.52
C ALA A 25 7.09 6.60 -4.57
N ASP A 26 7.05 7.48 -3.58
CA ASP A 26 6.05 8.55 -3.39
C ASP A 26 4.60 8.02 -3.31
N LEU A 27 4.42 6.83 -2.74
CA LEU A 27 3.10 6.27 -2.45
C LEU A 27 2.77 6.46 -0.98
N VAL A 28 1.61 7.02 -0.71
CA VAL A 28 1.04 7.08 0.64
C VAL A 28 0.40 5.73 0.91
N TYR A 29 0.88 5.00 1.90
CA TYR A 29 0.29 3.72 2.30
C TYR A 29 -0.46 3.84 3.63
N ASP A 30 -1.51 3.03 3.76
CA ASP A 30 -2.30 2.86 4.97
C ASP A 30 -2.56 1.36 5.22
N ASP A 31 -2.98 1.03 6.44
CA ASP A 31 -3.36 -0.32 6.82
C ASP A 31 -4.71 -0.70 6.20
N GLY A 32 -4.71 -1.84 5.50
CA GLY A 32 -5.93 -2.43 4.95
C GLY A 32 -6.68 -3.27 6.00
N PRO A 33 -7.98 -3.56 5.76
CA PRO A 33 -8.79 -4.32 6.69
C PRO A 33 -8.23 -5.72 6.93
N ILE A 34 -8.37 -6.20 8.17
CA ILE A 34 -7.96 -7.55 8.57
C ILE A 34 -9.13 -8.51 8.27
N VAL A 35 -9.08 -9.14 7.10
CA VAL A 35 -10.10 -10.12 6.68
C VAL A 35 -9.51 -11.52 6.74
N GLY A 36 -9.88 -12.30 7.78
CA GLY A 36 -9.48 -13.70 7.93
C GLY A 36 -7.98 -13.94 8.14
N ARG A 37 -7.22 -12.91 8.55
CA ARG A 37 -5.76 -12.98 8.76
C ARG A 37 -5.39 -12.40 10.13
N ARG A 38 -4.15 -12.62 10.56
CA ARG A 38 -3.60 -12.03 11.79
C ARG A 38 -3.11 -10.59 11.61
N GLY A 39 -2.60 -10.26 10.42
CA GLY A 39 -2.04 -8.95 10.11
C GLY A 39 -2.92 -8.15 9.15
N PRO A 40 -2.80 -6.81 9.15
CA PRO A 40 -3.51 -5.94 8.22
C PRO A 40 -3.03 -6.15 6.78
N GLY A 41 -3.84 -5.74 5.81
CA GLY A 41 -3.37 -5.54 4.45
C GLY A 41 -2.55 -4.26 4.33
N THR A 42 -2.08 -3.93 3.15
CA THR A 42 -1.57 -2.58 2.85
C THR A 42 -2.31 -2.02 1.65
N ILE A 43 -2.80 -0.79 1.79
CA ILE A 43 -3.44 -0.03 0.72
C ILE A 43 -2.52 1.16 0.43
N ALA A 44 -2.02 1.26 -0.79
CA ALA A 44 -1.18 2.35 -1.25
C ALA A 44 -1.95 3.22 -2.25
N THR A 45 -1.85 4.52 -2.08
CA THR A 45 -2.47 5.53 -2.93
C THR A 45 -1.40 6.47 -3.45
N LYS A 46 -1.45 6.78 -4.74
CA LYS A 46 -0.66 7.87 -5.30
C LYS A 46 -1.53 9.11 -5.24
N TRP A 47 -1.39 9.92 -4.20
CA TRP A 47 -1.93 11.28 -4.20
C TRP A 47 -0.84 12.17 -4.79
N VAL A 48 -1.09 12.74 -5.96
CA VAL A 48 -0.24 13.79 -6.55
C VAL A 48 -0.63 15.13 -5.96
#